data_AF-A0A0B7MZD3-F1
#
_entry.id   AF-A0A0B7MZD3-F1
#
_cell.length_a   1.000
_cell.length_b   1.000
_cell.length_c   1.000
_cell.angle_alpha   90.00
_cell.angle_beta   90.00
_cell.angle_gamma   90.00
#
_symmetry.space_group_name_H-M   'P 1'
#
loop_
_entity.id
_entity.type
_entity.pdbx_description
1 polymer ?
#
loop_
_entity_poly.entity_id
_entity_poly.type
_entity_poly.pdbx_seq_one_letter_code
_entity_poly.pdbx_strand_id
1 'polypeptide(L)'
;MDFTTNCVFLDESAFHINLKRGMAWSKKGTPAIVTVPTTKANATSILGAISATGLINVSLRVPKRVKKRKLGRETDGYSVGTVTGHYLSFLKATLDEMDKYPEMKGHYLVMDNAPIHSSIDMGKYIHSRGYRCVYLPPYSPELNPIEQFWSVVK
;
A
#
# COMPACT_ATOMS: atom_id res chain seq x y z
N MET A 1 12.99 -6.52 -19.74
CA MET A 1 12.42 -6.41 -18.38
C MET A 1 12.45 -7.80 -17.80
N ASP A 2 13.11 -7.96 -16.67
CA ASP A 2 13.29 -9.22 -15.96
C ASP A 2 12.87 -9.00 -14.50
N PHE A 3 11.80 -9.70 -14.11
CA PHE A 3 11.17 -9.57 -12.80
C PHE A 3 12.11 -9.92 -11.63
N THR A 4 13.13 -10.72 -11.89
CA THR A 4 14.06 -11.20 -10.86
C THR A 4 15.26 -10.29 -10.64
N THR A 5 15.50 -9.33 -11.54
CA THR A 5 16.76 -8.55 -11.52
C THR A 5 16.57 -7.05 -11.65
N ASN A 6 15.56 -6.57 -12.37
CA ASN A 6 15.43 -5.14 -12.68
C ASN A 6 14.03 -4.56 -12.49
N CYS A 7 13.22 -5.18 -11.64
CA CYS A 7 11.86 -4.72 -11.33
C CYS A 7 11.72 -4.38 -9.85
N VAL A 8 11.04 -3.26 -9.59
CA VAL A 8 10.57 -2.84 -8.27
C VAL A 8 9.06 -2.73 -8.35
N PHE A 9 8.34 -3.46 -7.52
CA PHE A 9 6.88 -3.48 -7.46
C PHE A 9 6.42 -2.53 -6.37
N LEU A 10 5.50 -1.62 -6.71
CA LEU A 10 4.91 -0.66 -5.79
C LEU A 10 3.40 -0.87 -5.72
N ASP A 11 2.86 -0.90 -4.51
CA ASP A 11 1.44 -1.14 -4.29
C ASP A 11 0.94 -0.62 -2.93
N GLU A 12 -0.38 -0.52 -2.81
CA GLU A 12 -1.12 -0.20 -1.59
C GLU A 12 -1.91 -1.42 -1.09
N SER A 13 -1.80 -1.72 0.20
CA SER A 13 -2.76 -2.61 0.87
C SER A 13 -3.41 -1.93 2.07
N ALA A 14 -4.74 -2.01 2.13
CA ALA A 14 -5.49 -1.66 3.33
C ALA A 14 -5.45 -2.79 4.38
N PHE A 15 -5.40 -2.40 5.65
CA PHE A 15 -5.48 -3.30 6.80
C PHE A 15 -6.45 -2.74 7.85
N HIS A 16 -7.31 -3.60 8.39
CA HIS A 16 -8.17 -3.29 9.51
C HIS A 16 -7.71 -4.05 10.75
N ILE A 17 -7.48 -3.33 11.84
CA ILE A 17 -7.06 -3.91 13.13
C ILE A 17 -8.03 -4.98 13.66
N ASN A 18 -9.30 -4.91 13.28
CA ASN A 18 -10.34 -5.86 13.70
C ASN A 18 -10.39 -7.14 12.85
N LEU A 19 -9.64 -7.24 11.74
CA LEU A 19 -9.59 -8.44 10.90
C LEU A 19 -8.64 -9.52 11.44
N LYS A 20 -8.01 -9.29 12.59
CA LYS A 20 -7.22 -10.32 13.26
C LYS A 20 -8.13 -11.49 13.67
N ARG A 21 -7.78 -12.71 13.25
CA ARG A 21 -8.48 -13.93 13.68
C ARG A 21 -8.36 -14.06 15.21
N GLY A 22 -9.49 -13.98 15.90
CA GLY A 22 -9.57 -14.35 17.30
C GLY A 22 -9.52 -15.87 17.45
N MET A 23 -8.76 -16.36 18.43
CA MET A 23 -8.87 -17.74 18.92
C MET A 23 -9.44 -17.69 20.33
N ALA A 24 -10.33 -18.62 20.65
CA ALA A 24 -10.84 -18.77 22.00
C ALA A 24 -10.87 -20.25 22.39
N TRP A 25 -10.65 -20.48 23.66
CA TRP A 25 -10.69 -21.80 24.26
C TRP A 25 -11.93 -21.92 25.15
N SER A 26 -12.54 -23.10 25.15
CA SER A 26 -13.66 -23.44 26.03
C SER A 26 -13.41 -24.83 26.61
N LYS A 27 -14.09 -25.15 27.72
CA LYS A 27 -14.01 -26.49 28.29
C LYS A 27 -14.58 -27.50 27.30
N LYS A 28 -14.08 -28.74 27.37
CA LYS A 28 -14.59 -29.84 26.53
C LYS A 28 -16.08 -30.02 26.81
N GLY A 29 -16.89 -29.94 25.76
CA GLY A 29 -18.35 -30.03 25.84
C GLY A 29 -19.09 -28.69 25.98
N THR A 30 -18.39 -27.56 26.06
CA THR A 30 -19.02 -26.23 26.06
C THR A 30 -18.63 -25.42 24.83
N PRO A 31 -19.55 -24.63 24.24
CA PRO A 31 -19.23 -23.77 23.12
C PRO A 31 -18.23 -22.68 23.53
N ALA A 32 -17.36 -22.29 22.61
CA ALA A 32 -16.51 -21.11 22.78
C ALA A 32 -17.33 -19.86 22.40
N ILE A 33 -17.49 -18.95 23.36
CA ILE A 33 -18.18 -17.67 23.15
C ILE A 33 -17.12 -16.58 23.02
N VAL A 34 -17.13 -15.86 21.90
CA VAL A 34 -16.19 -14.77 21.61
C VAL A 34 -16.96 -13.49 21.37
N THR A 35 -16.61 -12.44 22.13
CA THR A 35 -17.09 -11.09 21.87
C THR A 35 -16.24 -10.47 20.78
N VAL A 36 -16.83 -10.22 19.62
CA VAL A 36 -16.15 -9.53 18.51
C VAL A 36 -16.45 -8.04 18.60
N PRO A 37 -15.44 -7.16 18.68
CA PRO A 37 -15.67 -5.72 18.59
C PRO A 37 -16.26 -5.37 17.23
N THR A 38 -17.52 -4.92 17.21
CA THR A 38 -18.24 -4.44 16.01
C THR A 38 -17.93 -3.00 15.64
N THR A 39 -17.00 -2.35 16.34
CA THR A 39 -16.58 -0.98 16.04
C THR A 39 -16.04 -0.90 14.61
N LYS A 40 -16.50 0.10 13.84
CA LYS A 40 -15.88 0.43 12.54
C LYS A 40 -14.43 0.84 12.78
N ALA A 41 -13.52 -0.12 12.70
CA ALA A 41 -12.09 0.17 12.73
C ALA A 41 -11.71 0.98 11.50
N ASN A 42 -11.01 2.09 11.73
CA ASN A 42 -10.50 2.90 10.63
C ASN A 42 -9.47 2.07 9.85
N ALA A 43 -9.64 1.97 8.53
CA ALA A 43 -8.70 1.30 7.65
C ALA A 43 -7.36 2.04 7.67
N THR A 44 -6.28 1.33 7.99
CA THR A 44 -4.92 1.82 7.86
C THR A 44 -4.41 1.38 6.49
N SER A 45 -3.83 2.30 5.72
CA SER A 45 -3.23 1.96 4.42
C SER A 45 -1.73 1.75 4.60
N ILE A 46 -1.19 0.70 3.99
CA ILE A 46 0.23 0.40 3.91
C ILE A 46 0.64 0.58 2.45
N LEU A 47 1.68 1.37 2.20
CA LEU A 47 2.31 1.49 0.88
C LEU A 47 3.65 0.77 0.94
N GLY A 48 3.93 -0.06 -0.06
CA GLY A 48 5.14 -0.87 -0.10
C GLY A 48 5.82 -0.79 -1.45
N ALA A 49 7.14 -0.94 -1.43
CA ALA A 49 7.99 -1.08 -2.59
C ALA A 49 8.95 -2.24 -2.35
N ILE A 50 8.84 -3.29 -3.17
CA ILE A 50 9.69 -4.48 -3.08
C ILE A 50 10.43 -4.72 -4.39
N SER A 51 11.57 -5.38 -4.31
CA SER A 51 12.30 -5.92 -5.44
C SER A 51 12.63 -7.38 -5.17
N ALA A 52 13.21 -8.08 -6.14
CA ALA A 52 13.65 -9.46 -5.96
C ALA A 52 14.73 -9.62 -4.86
N THR A 53 15.51 -8.58 -4.59
CA THR A 53 16.52 -8.59 -3.52
C THR A 53 15.90 -8.37 -2.14
N GLY A 54 14.74 -7.72 -2.07
CA GLY A 54 14.02 -7.50 -0.83
C GLY A 54 13.21 -6.22 -0.79
N LEU A 55 12.87 -5.80 0.42
CA LEU A 55 12.06 -4.62 0.69
C LEU A 55 12.90 -3.34 0.51
N ILE A 56 12.40 -2.41 -0.32
CA ILE A 56 13.03 -1.11 -0.56
C ILE A 56 12.47 -0.06 0.39
N ASN A 57 11.15 0.05 0.46
CA ASN A 57 10.49 1.05 1.32
C ASN A 57 9.09 0.59 1.74
N VAL A 58 8.70 0.91 2.97
CA VAL A 58 7.32 0.75 3.47
C VAL A 58 6.92 2.02 4.19
N SER A 59 5.73 2.54 3.88
CA SER A 59 5.13 3.62 4.65
C SER A 59 3.75 3.24 5.17
N LEU A 60 3.51 3.57 6.44
CA LEU A 60 2.23 3.35 7.09
C LEU A 60 1.43 4.65 7.12
N ARG A 61 0.22 4.62 6.57
CA ARG A 61 -0.71 5.74 6.62
C ARG A 61 -1.85 5.44 7.58
N VAL A 62 -1.75 6.05 8.76
CA VAL A 62 -2.82 6.02 9.75
C VAL A 62 -3.87 7.09 9.41
N PRO A 63 -5.17 6.76 9.39
CA PRO A 63 -6.24 7.71 9.14
C PRO A 63 -6.27 8.80 10.23
N LYS A 64 -6.16 10.06 9.80
CA LYS A 64 -6.20 11.21 10.71
C LYS A 64 -7.64 11.68 10.91
N ARG A 65 -7.96 12.17 12.11
CA ARG A 65 -9.23 12.85 12.39
C ARG A 65 -9.26 14.16 11.60
N VAL A 66 -10.29 14.34 10.78
CA VAL A 66 -10.54 15.52 9.95
C VAL A 66 -11.92 16.05 10.29
N LYS A 67 -12.03 17.35 10.54
CA LYS A 67 -13.33 18.01 10.67
C LYS A 67 -14.00 18.04 9.30
N LYS A 68 -15.11 17.30 9.13
CA LYS A 68 -15.93 17.38 7.91
C LYS A 68 -16.95 18.50 8.09
N ARG A 69 -16.89 19.50 7.21
CA ARG A 69 -17.97 20.48 7.05
C ARG A 69 -18.95 19.92 6.03
N LYS A 70 -20.08 19.39 6.51
CA LYS A 70 -21.29 19.24 5.67
C LYS A 70 -22.18 20.46 5.94
N LEU A 71 -22.89 20.93 4.92
CA LEU A 71 -23.80 22.08 4.95
C LEU A 71 -24.52 22.22 6.32
N GLY A 72 -24.03 23.12 7.17
CA GLY A 72 -24.62 23.44 8.48
C GLY A 72 -24.33 22.51 9.67
N ARG A 73 -23.57 21.42 9.53
CA ARG A 73 -23.24 20.50 10.66
C ARG A 73 -21.76 20.14 10.67
N GLU A 74 -21.04 20.55 11.71
CA GLU A 74 -19.69 20.04 11.98
C GLU A 74 -19.79 18.58 12.43
N THR A 75 -19.13 17.69 11.71
CA THR A 75 -19.00 16.28 12.10
C THR A 75 -17.54 15.89 12.08
N ASP A 76 -17.10 15.17 13.11
CA ASP A 76 -15.80 14.52 13.09
C ASP A 76 -15.82 13.37 12.09
N GLY A 77 -14.89 13.40 11.13
CA GLY A 77 -14.64 12.31 10.21
C GLY A 77 -13.18 11.87 10.28
N TYR A 78 -12.84 10.78 9.61
CA TYR A 78 -11.46 10.41 9.35
C TYR A 78 -11.12 10.66 7.89
N SER A 79 -9.85 10.95 7.59
CA SER A 79 -9.35 10.97 6.20
C SER A 79 -9.41 9.56 5.64
N VAL A 80 -10.26 9.32 4.65
CA VAL A 80 -10.47 7.99 4.05
C VAL A 80 -9.59 7.84 2.82
N GLY A 81 -8.95 6.68 2.69
CA GLY A 81 -8.22 6.25 1.49
C GLY A 81 -6.92 7.00 1.23
N THR A 82 -6.06 6.43 0.40
CA THR A 82 -4.83 7.06 -0.10
C THR A 82 -5.18 7.96 -1.27
N VAL A 83 -4.76 9.22 -1.23
CA VAL A 83 -4.89 10.14 -2.37
C VAL A 83 -3.58 10.17 -3.13
N THR A 84 -3.63 10.57 -4.40
CA THR A 84 -2.46 10.70 -5.29
C THR A 84 -1.28 11.45 -4.65
N GLY A 85 -1.54 12.48 -3.84
CA GLY A 85 -0.48 13.22 -3.14
C GLY A 85 0.28 12.39 -2.10
N HIS A 86 -0.39 11.49 -1.39
CA HIS A 86 0.27 10.58 -0.44
C HIS A 86 1.14 9.56 -1.18
N TYR A 87 0.59 9.00 -2.26
CA TYR A 87 1.32 8.07 -3.11
C TYR A 87 2.55 8.72 -3.74
N LEU A 88 2.43 9.96 -4.24
CA LEU A 88 3.55 10.72 -4.79
C LEU A 88 4.66 10.96 -3.76
N SER A 89 4.32 11.27 -2.52
CA SER A 89 5.31 11.42 -1.45
C SER A 89 6.05 10.10 -1.16
N PHE A 90 5.32 8.98 -1.15
CA PHE A 90 5.91 7.65 -1.00
C PHE A 90 6.82 7.28 -2.19
N LEU A 91 6.39 7.57 -3.41
CA LEU A 91 7.17 7.36 -4.62
C LEU A 91 8.48 8.15 -4.57
N LYS A 92 8.43 9.43 -4.18
CA LYS A 92 9.63 10.27 -4.02
C LYS A 92 10.61 9.67 -3.02
N ALA A 93 10.12 9.29 -1.83
CA ALA A 93 10.94 8.67 -0.81
C ALA A 93 11.54 7.32 -1.27
N THR A 94 10.79 6.55 -2.06
CA THR A 94 11.27 5.28 -2.63
C THR A 94 12.37 5.52 -3.66
N LEU A 95 12.20 6.50 -4.55
CA LEU A 95 13.24 6.86 -5.52
C LEU A 95 14.50 7.39 -4.82
N ASP A 96 14.36 8.21 -3.78
CA ASP A 96 15.49 8.69 -2.97
C ASP A 96 16.25 7.55 -2.29
N GLU A 97 15.57 6.46 -1.89
CA GLU A 97 16.22 5.26 -1.37
C GLU A 97 16.95 4.50 -2.48
N MET A 98 16.28 4.25 -3.61
CA MET A 98 16.88 3.56 -4.76
C MET A 98 18.10 4.29 -5.32
N ASP A 99 18.10 5.62 -5.27
CA ASP A 99 19.20 6.44 -5.79
C ASP A 99 20.50 6.33 -4.98
N LYS A 100 20.45 5.74 -3.78
CA LYS A 100 21.64 5.39 -2.99
C LYS A 100 22.39 4.19 -3.57
N TYR A 101 21.74 3.40 -4.42
CA TYR A 101 22.23 2.14 -4.97
C TYR A 101 22.44 2.28 -6.49
N PRO A 102 23.68 2.49 -6.96
CA PRO A 102 23.97 2.67 -8.40
C PRO A 102 23.46 1.53 -9.29
N GLU A 103 23.43 0.31 -8.78
CA GLU A 103 22.94 -0.89 -9.46
C GLU A 103 21.44 -0.85 -9.74
N MET A 104 20.66 -0.08 -8.97
CA MET A 104 19.22 0.05 -9.16
C MET A 104 18.84 1.03 -10.27
N LYS A 105 19.81 1.78 -10.82
CA LYS A 105 19.55 2.72 -11.90
C LYS A 105 18.99 2.01 -13.14
N GLY A 106 18.01 2.66 -13.78
CA GLY A 106 17.34 2.10 -14.95
C GLY A 106 16.35 0.97 -14.66
N HIS A 107 16.11 0.62 -13.39
CA HIS A 107 15.09 -0.35 -13.01
C HIS A 107 13.68 0.10 -13.42
N TYR A 108 12.81 -0.89 -13.58
CA TYR A 108 11.40 -0.73 -13.90
C TYR A 108 10.58 -0.68 -12.62
N LEU A 109 9.86 0.42 -12.41
CA LEU A 109 8.82 0.55 -11.39
C LEU A 109 7.53 -0.04 -11.96
N VAL A 110 7.04 -1.09 -11.34
CA VAL A 110 5.83 -1.83 -11.71
C VAL A 110 4.72 -1.45 -10.74
N MET A 111 3.59 -1.02 -11.28
CA MET A 111 2.42 -0.59 -10.52
C MET A 111 1.15 -1.21 -11.12
N ASP A 112 0.11 -1.37 -10.32
CA ASP A 112 -1.23 -1.66 -10.84
C ASP A 112 -1.81 -0.44 -11.59
N ASN A 113 -2.92 -0.63 -12.30
CA ASN A 113 -3.57 0.44 -13.06
C ASN A 113 -4.58 1.25 -12.21
N ALA A 114 -4.35 1.40 -10.90
CA ALA A 114 -5.23 2.18 -10.05
C ALA A 114 -5.18 3.68 -10.40
N PRO A 115 -6.29 4.42 -10.29
CA PRO A 115 -6.32 5.86 -10.57
C PRO A 115 -5.30 6.68 -9.76
N ILE A 116 -4.95 6.20 -8.56
CA ILE A 116 -3.94 6.84 -7.70
C ILE A 116 -2.53 6.80 -8.29
N HIS A 117 -2.25 5.89 -9.24
CA HIS A 117 -0.99 5.72 -9.95
C HIS A 117 -0.94 6.48 -11.28
N SER A 118 -2.09 6.96 -11.78
CA SER A 118 -2.25 7.50 -13.14
C SER A 118 -1.94 9.00 -13.29
N SER A 119 -1.17 9.62 -12.39
CA SER A 119 -0.83 11.05 -12.59
C SER A 119 0.26 11.23 -13.64
N ILE A 120 0.03 12.15 -14.58
CA ILE A 120 0.98 12.51 -15.64
C ILE A 120 2.33 12.95 -15.03
N ASP A 121 2.29 13.60 -13.88
CA ASP A 121 3.47 14.10 -13.18
C ASP A 121 4.34 12.97 -12.62
N MET A 122 3.76 11.83 -12.22
CA MET A 122 4.54 10.69 -11.72
C MET A 122 5.40 10.07 -12.80
N GLY A 123 4.84 9.81 -13.99
CA GLY A 123 5.61 9.23 -15.09
C GLY A 123 6.79 10.11 -15.50
N LYS A 124 6.57 11.44 -15.58
CA LYS A 124 7.64 12.41 -15.88
C LYS A 124 8.72 12.43 -14.80
N TYR A 125 8.32 12.37 -13.53
CA TYR A 125 9.26 12.38 -12.40
C TYR A 125 10.10 11.10 -12.31
N ILE A 126 9.49 9.94 -12.55
CA ILE A 126 10.21 8.65 -12.62
C ILE A 126 11.24 8.68 -13.75
N HIS A 127 10.83 9.14 -14.94
CA HIS A 127 11.72 9.24 -16.09
C HIS A 127 12.86 10.25 -15.89
N SER A 128 12.61 11.40 -15.27
CA SER A 128 13.66 12.39 -15.02
C SER A 128 14.74 11.91 -14.04
N ARG A 129 14.43 10.91 -13.20
CA ARG A 129 15.39 10.25 -12.31
C ARG A 129 16.12 9.07 -12.96
N GLY A 130 15.81 8.75 -14.23
CA GLY A 130 16.44 7.68 -15.00
C GLY A 130 15.79 6.30 -14.84
N TYR A 131 14.56 6.25 -14.32
CA TYR A 131 13.80 5.01 -14.17
C TYR A 131 12.72 4.86 -15.25
N ARG A 132 12.09 3.68 -15.31
CA ARG A 132 11.00 3.38 -16.25
C ARG A 132 9.77 2.96 -15.47
N CYS A 133 8.59 3.38 -15.92
CA CYS A 133 7.32 3.00 -15.32
C CYS A 133 6.61 1.95 -16.20
N VAL A 134 6.06 0.91 -15.58
CA VAL A 134 5.27 -0.14 -16.24
C VAL A 134 3.99 -0.36 -15.44
N TYR A 135 2.85 -0.33 -16.13
CA TYR A 135 1.56 -0.63 -15.53
C TYR A 135 1.13 -2.05 -15.88
N LEU A 136 0.66 -2.78 -14.88
CA LEU A 136 0.09 -4.11 -15.07
C LEU A 136 -1.28 -4.05 -15.77
N PRO A 137 -1.65 -5.10 -16.51
CA PRO A 137 -3.01 -5.20 -17.04
C PRO A 137 -4.05 -5.19 -15.91
N PRO A 138 -5.26 -4.67 -16.17
CA PRO A 138 -6.32 -4.66 -15.18
C PRO A 138 -6.63 -6.05 -14.64
N TYR A 139 -6.85 -6.15 -13.33
CA TYR A 139 -7.23 -7.39 -12.64
C TYR A 139 -6.23 -8.54 -12.73
N SER A 140 -4.93 -8.24 -12.77
CA SER A 140 -3.86 -9.24 -12.80
C SER A 140 -2.97 -9.24 -11.54
N PRO A 141 -3.53 -9.49 -10.33
CA PRO A 141 -2.75 -9.53 -9.09
C PRO A 141 -1.70 -10.64 -9.06
N GLU A 142 -1.90 -11.72 -9.82
CA GLU A 142 -0.94 -12.82 -9.95
C GLU A 142 0.39 -12.41 -10.59
N LEU A 143 0.40 -11.29 -11.30
CA LEU A 143 1.60 -10.69 -11.90
C LEU A 143 2.31 -9.71 -10.96
N ASN A 144 1.78 -9.50 -9.75
CA ASN A 144 2.29 -8.55 -8.78
C ASN A 144 2.80 -9.28 -7.51
N PRO A 145 4.10 -9.62 -7.42
CA PRO A 145 4.65 -10.35 -6.28
C PRO A 145 4.44 -9.68 -4.91
N ILE A 146 4.20 -8.36 -4.87
CA ILE A 146 3.93 -7.66 -3.61
C ILE A 146 2.63 -8.11 -2.96
N GLU A 147 1.70 -8.69 -3.72
CA GLU A 147 0.47 -9.30 -3.17
C GLU A 147 0.80 -10.47 -2.23
N GLN A 148 1.83 -11.25 -2.55
CA GLN A 148 2.32 -12.32 -1.67
C GLN A 148 2.98 -11.75 -0.42
N PHE A 149 3.72 -10.65 -0.56
CA PHE A 149 4.29 -9.93 0.57
C PHE A 149 3.20 -9.44 1.54
N TRP A 150 2.08 -8.93 1.00
CA TRP A 150 0.95 -8.50 1.84
C TRP A 150 0.31 -9.62 2.64
N SER A 151 0.33 -10.85 2.15
CA SER A 151 -0.17 -12.01 2.91
C SER A 151 0.68 -12.35 4.13
N VAL A 152 1.94 -11.90 4.18
CA VAL A 152 2.85 -12.11 5.33
C VAL A 152 2.76 -10.95 6.32
N VAL A 153 2.56 -9.73 5.81
CA VAL A 153 2.51 -8.51 6.63
C VAL A 153 1.19 -8.35 7.40
N LYS A 154 0.06 -8.80 6.84
CA LYS A 154 -1.29 -8.66 7.42
C LYS A 154 -1.70 -9.83 8.30
#